data_AF-A0A9W6KUD4-F1
#
_entry.id   AF-A0A9W6KUD4-F1
#
_cell.length_a   1.000
_cell.length_b   1.000
_cell.length_c   1.000
_cell.angle_alpha   90.00
_cell.angle_beta   90.00
_cell.angle_gamma   90.00
#
_symmetry.space_group_name_H-M   'P 1'
#
loop_
_entity.id
_entity.type
_entity.pdbx_description
1 polymer ?
#
loop_
_entity_poly.entity_id
_entity_poly.type
_entity_poly.pdbx_seq_one_letter_code
_entity_poly.pdbx_strand_id
1 'polypeptide(L)'
;MTRAWAELLQLVDDLLGVPLAAVLLLLAAILFGVLYYFYPRWVPKRFPRLRFRRQGKGDQDQLDVDPDEDEEPEPDAEPSTDEEVPELPAHVFASLADRLAAEGRYAEAVRERLRSMVRGLVEREILEHRPGMTVTELARAAGAARPAVEAPMRNASGIFSDIWYGERPATAEHDSRMREFAAEVNR
;
A
#
# COMPACT_ATOMS: atom_id res chain seq x y z
N MET A 1 46.42 5.54 3.78
CA MET A 1 45.17 6.34 3.89
C MET A 1 44.99 6.93 5.28
N THR A 2 46.01 7.60 5.87
CA THR A 2 45.97 7.97 7.31
C THR A 2 46.72 9.26 7.69
N ARG A 3 47.26 10.05 6.75
CA ARG A 3 47.88 11.35 7.07
C ARG A 3 47.03 12.54 6.61
N ALA A 4 46.47 12.46 5.41
CA ALA A 4 45.56 13.47 4.87
C ALA A 4 44.28 13.67 5.72
N TRP A 5 43.86 12.64 6.45
CA TRP A 5 42.70 12.73 7.36
C TRP A 5 43.10 13.35 8.72
N ALA A 6 44.33 13.20 9.16
CA ALA A 6 44.78 13.86 10.40
C ALA A 6 44.91 15.38 10.19
N GLU A 7 45.44 15.81 9.05
CA GLU A 7 45.61 17.23 8.69
C GLU A 7 44.25 17.95 8.51
N LEU A 8 43.24 17.26 7.98
CA LEU A 8 41.91 17.81 7.79
C LEU A 8 41.13 17.98 9.10
N LEU A 9 41.40 17.14 10.11
CA LEU A 9 40.87 17.34 11.48
C LEU A 9 41.56 18.49 12.20
N GLN A 10 42.88 18.63 12.02
CA GLN A 10 43.64 19.71 12.64
C GLN A 10 43.23 21.08 12.09
N LEU A 11 42.94 21.18 10.78
CA LEU A 11 42.42 22.42 10.18
C LEU A 11 41.02 22.81 10.68
N VAL A 12 40.20 21.82 11.03
CA VAL A 12 38.84 22.03 11.54
C VAL A 12 38.89 22.47 13.01
N ASP A 13 39.79 21.91 13.81
CA ASP A 13 39.95 22.24 15.23
C ASP A 13 40.52 23.67 15.43
N ASP A 14 41.49 24.08 14.60
CA ASP A 14 42.10 25.42 14.66
C ASP A 14 41.13 26.54 14.20
N LEU A 15 40.18 26.23 13.30
CA LEU A 15 39.25 27.23 12.75
C LEU A 15 37.92 27.29 13.52
N LEU A 16 37.50 26.19 14.14
CA LEU A 16 36.21 26.03 14.82
C LEU A 16 36.46 25.57 16.26
N GLY A 17 37.10 26.41 17.07
CA GLY A 17 37.49 26.04 18.44
C GLY A 17 36.42 25.27 19.21
N VAL A 18 36.85 24.33 20.06
CA VAL A 18 36.04 23.34 20.81
C VAL A 18 34.58 23.76 21.17
N PRO A 19 34.29 24.95 21.73
CA PRO A 19 32.91 25.35 22.02
C PRO A 19 32.02 25.48 20.77
N LEU A 20 32.56 25.92 19.64
CA LEU A 20 31.82 26.11 18.40
C LEU A 20 31.55 24.79 17.69
N ALA A 21 32.52 23.86 17.73
CA ALA A 21 32.31 22.47 17.29
C ALA A 21 31.17 21.80 18.09
N ALA A 22 31.12 22.01 19.41
CA ALA A 22 30.04 21.51 20.26
C ALA A 22 28.67 22.10 19.88
N VAL A 23 28.59 23.41 19.61
CA VAL A 23 27.35 24.06 19.15
C VAL A 23 26.92 23.52 17.79
N LEU A 24 27.83 23.35 16.83
CA LEU A 24 27.51 22.79 15.51
C LEU A 24 27.02 21.34 15.60
N LEU A 25 27.60 20.52 16.48
CA LEU A 25 27.12 19.16 16.73
C LEU A 25 25.72 19.17 17.38
N LEU A 26 25.47 20.09 18.30
CA LEU A 26 24.14 20.26 18.91
C LEU A 26 23.11 20.70 17.88
N LEU A 27 23.46 21.64 17.00
CA LEU A 27 22.61 22.08 15.89
C LEU A 27 22.38 20.96 14.88
N ALA A 28 23.40 20.17 14.56
CA ALA A 28 23.27 19.00 13.69
C ALA A 28 22.37 17.93 14.31
N ALA A 29 22.47 17.68 15.62
CA ALA A 29 21.61 16.74 16.35
C ALA A 29 20.15 17.22 16.42
N ILE A 30 19.94 18.53 16.66
CA ILE A 30 18.60 19.14 16.62
C ILE A 30 18.03 19.07 15.21
N LEU A 31 18.82 19.41 14.19
CA LEU A 31 18.42 19.32 12.78
C LEU A 31 18.10 17.86 12.40
N PHE A 32 18.88 16.89 12.87
CA PHE A 32 18.62 15.47 12.65
C PHE A 32 17.35 15.01 13.36
N GLY A 33 17.11 15.44 14.61
CA GLY A 33 15.89 15.14 15.35
C GLY A 33 14.65 15.77 14.72
N VAL A 34 14.76 17.02 14.26
CA VAL A 34 13.71 17.70 13.49
C VAL A 34 13.49 16.98 12.16
N LEU A 35 14.53 16.64 11.40
CA LEU A 35 14.43 15.92 10.14
C LEU A 35 13.82 14.51 10.35
N TYR A 36 14.14 13.84 11.45
CA TYR A 36 13.55 12.56 11.85
C TYR A 36 12.06 12.70 12.20
N TYR A 37 11.71 13.75 12.95
CA TYR A 37 10.33 14.03 13.35
C TYR A 37 9.47 14.54 12.18
N PHE A 38 10.08 15.27 11.25
CA PHE A 38 9.45 15.87 10.08
C PHE A 38 9.50 14.97 8.83
N TYR A 39 9.94 13.71 8.95
CA TYR A 39 10.06 12.77 7.83
C TYR A 39 8.69 12.14 7.46
N PRO A 40 8.06 12.47 6.33
CA PRO A 40 6.86 11.79 5.84
C PRO A 40 7.28 10.74 4.81
N ARG A 41 7.32 9.47 5.23
CA ARG A 41 6.97 8.26 4.44
C ARG A 41 7.60 7.96 3.05
N TRP A 42 8.71 8.56 2.59
CA TRP A 42 9.36 8.15 1.32
C TRP A 42 10.56 7.18 1.46
N VAL A 43 10.52 6.23 2.41
CA VAL A 43 11.51 5.13 2.47
C VAL A 43 10.78 3.79 2.36
N PRO A 44 10.76 3.15 1.18
CA PRO A 44 10.22 1.82 1.01
C PRO A 44 11.09 0.81 1.77
N LYS A 45 10.63 0.40 2.96
CA LYS A 45 11.18 -0.75 3.68
C LYS A 45 10.67 -2.04 3.03
N ARG A 46 11.33 -2.52 1.96
CA ARG A 46 11.40 -3.95 1.61
C ARG A 46 12.43 -4.16 0.49
N PHE A 47 13.66 -4.48 0.90
CA PHE A 47 14.67 -5.05 0.01
C PHE A 47 14.14 -6.37 -0.60
N PRO A 48 14.25 -6.59 -1.93
CA PRO A 48 13.90 -7.87 -2.53
C PRO A 48 14.94 -8.93 -2.16
N ARG A 49 14.54 -9.95 -1.42
CA ARG A 49 15.37 -11.14 -1.21
C ARG A 49 15.41 -11.95 -2.50
N LEU A 50 16.62 -12.32 -2.89
CA LEU A 50 16.95 -13.07 -4.10
C LEU A 50 16.26 -14.45 -4.13
N ARG A 51 15.51 -14.68 -5.22
CA ARG A 51 15.49 -15.85 -6.11
C ARG A 51 15.52 -17.25 -5.47
N PHE A 52 14.48 -18.06 -5.74
CA PHE A 52 14.66 -19.42 -6.26
C PHE A 52 13.54 -19.79 -7.23
N ARG A 53 13.85 -19.73 -8.52
CA ARG A 53 13.14 -20.44 -9.58
C ARG A 53 13.54 -21.91 -9.47
N ARG A 54 12.60 -22.79 -9.16
CA ARG A 54 12.75 -24.21 -9.48
C ARG A 54 11.47 -24.70 -10.15
N GLN A 55 11.65 -24.90 -11.45
CA GLN A 55 10.76 -25.51 -12.41
C GLN A 55 10.68 -27.01 -12.09
N GLY A 56 9.48 -27.54 -11.89
CA GLY A 56 9.25 -28.96 -11.69
C GLY A 56 7.94 -29.35 -12.36
N LYS A 57 8.06 -30.17 -13.39
CA LYS A 57 7.02 -30.73 -14.25
C LYS A 57 7.03 -32.25 -14.03
N GLY A 58 5.87 -32.88 -14.03
CA GLY A 58 5.66 -34.33 -13.85
C GLY A 58 4.42 -34.51 -12.98
N ASP A 59 3.21 -34.65 -13.51
CA ASP A 59 2.70 -35.73 -14.36
C ASP A 59 2.61 -37.06 -13.59
N GLN A 60 1.37 -37.48 -13.36
CA GLN A 60 0.86 -38.85 -13.18
C GLN A 60 1.42 -39.70 -12.03
N ASP A 61 0.56 -40.11 -11.08
CA ASP A 61 -0.02 -41.46 -11.12
C ASP A 61 -1.00 -41.71 -9.96
N GLN A 62 -2.19 -42.18 -10.35
CA GLN A 62 -3.00 -43.23 -9.72
C GLN A 62 -3.15 -43.22 -8.18
N LEU A 63 -4.30 -42.72 -7.72
CA LEU A 63 -4.90 -43.10 -6.43
C LEU A 63 -5.71 -44.39 -6.64
N ASP A 64 -5.21 -45.51 -6.14
CA ASP A 64 -6.01 -46.70 -5.83
C ASP A 64 -5.96 -46.91 -4.31
N VAL A 65 -7.16 -46.86 -3.72
CA VAL A 65 -7.49 -47.06 -2.31
C VAL A 65 -7.40 -48.57 -2.01
N ASP A 66 -7.00 -49.03 -0.83
CA ASP A 66 -7.90 -49.43 0.28
C ASP A 66 -7.07 -50.13 1.39
N PRO A 67 -7.68 -50.52 2.53
CA PRO A 67 -7.60 -49.87 3.83
C PRO A 67 -6.82 -50.74 4.83
N ASP A 68 -6.81 -50.33 6.10
CA ASP A 68 -6.23 -51.03 7.25
C ASP A 68 -4.77 -50.70 7.54
N GLU A 69 -4.56 -49.69 8.39
CA GLU A 69 -3.63 -49.79 9.52
C GLU A 69 -3.88 -48.62 10.50
N ASP A 70 -4.25 -48.99 11.73
CA ASP A 70 -4.58 -48.13 12.86
C ASP A 70 -3.36 -47.34 13.36
N GLU A 71 -3.27 -46.03 13.07
CA GLU A 71 -2.43 -45.10 13.84
C GLU A 71 -3.08 -43.69 13.93
N GLU A 72 -3.81 -43.42 15.00
CA GLU A 72 -3.94 -42.05 15.53
C GLU A 72 -2.57 -41.69 16.17
N PRO A 73 -2.01 -40.50 15.90
CA PRO A 73 -2.48 -39.31 16.61
C PRO A 73 -2.48 -38.03 15.75
N GLU A 74 -3.60 -37.31 15.70
CA GLU A 74 -3.53 -35.86 15.48
C GLU A 74 -2.87 -35.22 16.70
N PRO A 75 -1.73 -34.53 16.51
CA PRO A 75 -1.73 -33.15 16.95
C PRO A 75 -0.70 -32.34 16.16
N ASP A 76 -1.06 -31.80 15.00
CA ASP A 76 -0.46 -30.59 14.47
C ASP A 76 -1.52 -29.94 13.61
N ALA A 77 -2.33 -29.10 14.27
CA ALA A 77 -3.21 -28.15 13.61
C ALA A 77 -2.43 -27.52 12.46
N GLU A 78 -2.79 -27.86 11.21
CA GLU A 78 -2.48 -26.97 10.11
C GLU A 78 -3.01 -25.60 10.56
N PRO A 79 -2.18 -24.55 10.60
CA PRO A 79 -2.72 -23.22 10.80
C PRO A 79 -3.63 -23.01 9.60
N SER A 80 -4.93 -23.16 9.83
CA SER A 80 -5.94 -22.54 9.00
C SER A 80 -5.55 -21.07 8.96
N THR A 81 -4.86 -20.68 7.89
CA THR A 81 -4.81 -19.29 7.47
C THR A 81 -6.16 -18.91 6.86
N ASP A 82 -7.23 -19.30 7.55
CA ASP A 82 -8.54 -18.67 7.56
C ASP A 82 -8.54 -17.67 8.72
N GLU A 83 -7.44 -16.95 8.92
CA GLU A 83 -7.50 -15.65 9.57
C GLU A 83 -8.22 -14.75 8.56
N GLU A 84 -9.54 -14.93 8.50
CA GLU A 84 -10.51 -14.17 7.72
C GLU A 84 -10.34 -12.72 8.15
N VAL A 85 -9.44 -12.01 7.47
CA VAL A 85 -9.18 -10.60 7.73
C VAL A 85 -10.53 -9.91 7.56
N PRO A 86 -11.08 -9.29 8.61
CA PRO A 86 -12.47 -8.85 8.58
C PRO A 86 -12.69 -7.90 7.41
N GLU A 87 -13.63 -8.26 6.54
CA GLU A 87 -13.99 -7.44 5.40
C GLU A 87 -14.61 -6.12 5.90
N LEU A 88 -13.82 -5.05 5.88
CA LEU A 88 -14.26 -3.75 6.37
C LEU A 88 -15.40 -3.19 5.50
N PRO A 89 -16.44 -2.58 6.10
CA PRO A 89 -17.57 -2.05 5.35
C PRO A 89 -17.21 -0.78 4.57
N ALA A 90 -17.94 -0.51 3.49
CA ALA A 90 -17.64 0.59 2.55
C ALA A 90 -17.50 1.97 3.21
N HIS A 91 -18.33 2.26 4.23
CA HIS A 91 -18.33 3.55 4.93
C HIS A 91 -17.06 3.80 5.77
N VAL A 92 -16.37 2.74 6.21
CA VAL A 92 -15.11 2.87 6.96
C VAL A 92 -14.02 3.42 6.05
N PHE A 93 -13.95 2.92 4.81
CA PHE A 93 -13.03 3.44 3.79
C PHE A 93 -13.36 4.89 3.42
N ALA A 94 -14.65 5.24 3.26
CA ALA A 94 -15.06 6.62 2.99
C ALA A 94 -14.63 7.58 4.12
N SER A 95 -14.87 7.18 5.38
CA SER A 95 -14.49 7.96 6.55
C SER A 95 -12.98 8.13 6.67
N LEU A 96 -12.21 7.09 6.34
CA LEU A 96 -10.75 7.17 6.30
C LEU A 96 -10.28 8.10 5.17
N ALA A 97 -10.88 8.02 3.98
CA ALA A 97 -10.59 8.92 2.87
C ALA A 97 -10.82 10.39 3.26
N ASP A 98 -11.90 10.67 3.98
CA ASP A 98 -12.22 12.02 4.45
C ASP A 98 -11.19 12.58 5.43
N ARG A 99 -10.73 11.76 6.39
CA ARG A 99 -9.64 12.16 7.29
C ARG A 99 -8.34 12.43 6.53
N LEU A 100 -7.97 11.54 5.60
CA LEU A 100 -6.76 11.70 4.79
C LEU A 100 -6.81 12.97 3.94
N ALA A 101 -7.94 13.26 3.31
CA ALA A 101 -8.12 14.49 2.55
C ALA A 101 -7.99 15.75 3.43
N ALA A 102 -8.52 15.73 4.65
CA ALA A 102 -8.39 16.83 5.61
C ALA A 102 -6.92 17.06 6.05
N GLU A 103 -6.10 16.01 6.05
CA GLU A 103 -4.64 16.08 6.30
C GLU A 103 -3.85 16.52 5.04
N GLY A 104 -4.50 16.77 3.90
CA GLY A 104 -3.84 17.06 2.62
C GLY A 104 -3.22 15.83 1.95
N ARG A 105 -3.52 14.62 2.44
CA ARG A 105 -2.99 13.34 1.95
C ARG A 105 -3.87 12.77 0.85
N TYR A 106 -3.94 13.51 -0.26
CA TYR A 106 -4.89 13.25 -1.34
C TYR A 106 -4.63 11.93 -2.08
N ALA A 107 -3.38 11.49 -2.21
CA ALA A 107 -3.07 10.22 -2.90
C ALA A 107 -3.66 9.02 -2.14
N GLU A 108 -3.51 9.00 -0.82
CA GLU A 108 -4.13 7.98 0.02
C GLU A 108 -5.65 8.14 0.09
N ALA A 109 -6.17 9.37 0.17
CA ALA A 109 -7.62 9.63 0.17
C ALA A 109 -8.30 9.05 -1.08
N VAL A 110 -7.73 9.29 -2.27
CA VAL A 110 -8.20 8.73 -3.55
C VAL A 110 -8.23 7.20 -3.51
N ARG A 111 -7.17 6.56 -2.99
CA ARG A 111 -7.10 5.10 -2.87
C ARG A 111 -8.19 4.55 -1.95
N GLU A 112 -8.37 5.12 -0.77
CA GLU A 112 -9.40 4.65 0.16
C GLU A 112 -10.81 4.92 -0.37
N ARG A 113 -11.02 6.03 -1.10
CA ARG A 113 -12.32 6.30 -1.73
C ARG A 113 -12.64 5.30 -2.84
N LEU A 114 -11.66 4.92 -3.65
CA LEU A 114 -11.82 3.84 -4.63
C LEU A 114 -12.15 2.51 -3.94
N ARG A 115 -11.47 2.18 -2.84
CA ARG A 115 -11.81 0.98 -2.04
C ARG A 115 -13.24 1.03 -1.49
N SER A 116 -13.69 2.20 -1.04
CA SER A 116 -15.07 2.42 -0.61
C SER A 116 -16.06 2.14 -1.75
N MET A 117 -15.81 2.65 -2.96
CA MET A 117 -16.67 2.43 -4.13
C MET A 117 -16.73 0.95 -4.51
N VAL A 118 -15.57 0.28 -4.59
CA VAL A 118 -15.49 -1.15 -4.91
C VAL A 118 -16.21 -1.97 -3.85
N ARG A 119 -15.95 -1.69 -2.56
CA ARG A 119 -16.61 -2.41 -1.46
C ARG A 119 -18.12 -2.20 -1.48
N GLY A 120 -18.59 -0.97 -1.74
CA GLY A 120 -20.01 -0.69 -1.85
C GLY A 120 -20.68 -1.44 -3.00
N LEU A 121 -19.98 -1.66 -4.11
CA LEU A 121 -20.48 -2.50 -5.21
C LEU A 121 -20.51 -3.99 -4.85
N VAL A 122 -19.52 -4.47 -4.09
CA VAL A 122 -19.47 -5.86 -3.57
C VAL A 122 -20.59 -6.12 -2.57
N GLU A 123 -20.80 -5.20 -1.61
CA GLU A 123 -21.87 -5.29 -0.61
C GLU A 123 -23.28 -5.32 -1.22
N ARG A 124 -23.43 -4.76 -2.44
CA ARG A 124 -24.69 -4.77 -3.21
C ARG A 124 -24.76 -5.91 -4.23
N GLU A 125 -23.81 -6.83 -4.22
CA GLU A 125 -23.70 -7.97 -5.15
C GLU A 125 -23.66 -7.55 -6.63
N ILE A 126 -23.26 -6.29 -6.93
CA ILE A 126 -23.08 -5.80 -8.30
C ILE A 126 -21.71 -6.25 -8.84
N LEU A 127 -20.74 -6.47 -7.95
CA LEU A 127 -19.37 -6.79 -8.30
C LEU A 127 -18.87 -7.97 -7.46
N GLU A 128 -18.42 -9.03 -8.11
CA GLU A 128 -17.66 -10.10 -7.46
C GLU A 128 -16.17 -9.72 -7.44
N HIS A 129 -15.64 -9.46 -6.24
CA HIS A 129 -14.21 -9.13 -6.09
C HIS A 129 -13.38 -10.41 -5.99
N ARG A 130 -12.42 -10.57 -6.90
CA ARG A 130 -11.43 -11.65 -6.84
C ARG A 130 -10.05 -11.08 -6.49
N PRO A 131 -9.28 -11.75 -5.62
CA PRO A 131 -7.90 -11.35 -5.33
C PRO A 131 -7.09 -11.20 -6.63
N GLY A 132 -6.32 -10.11 -6.72
CA GLY A 132 -5.45 -9.84 -7.87
C GLY A 132 -6.10 -9.11 -9.04
N MET A 133 -7.40 -8.80 -8.99
CA MET A 133 -8.04 -7.97 -10.03
C MET A 133 -7.45 -6.55 -10.07
N THR A 134 -7.17 -6.06 -11.27
CA THR A 134 -6.76 -4.68 -11.50
C THR A 134 -7.94 -3.71 -11.37
N VAL A 135 -7.63 -2.44 -11.10
CA VAL A 135 -8.63 -1.37 -10.98
C VAL A 135 -9.42 -1.13 -12.28
N THR A 136 -8.78 -1.33 -13.44
CA THR A 136 -9.45 -1.25 -14.75
C THR A 136 -10.38 -2.44 -14.97
N GLU A 137 -9.98 -3.64 -14.57
CA GLU A 137 -10.86 -4.82 -14.65
C GLU A 137 -12.06 -4.70 -13.72
N LEU A 138 -11.89 -4.14 -12.51
CA LEU A 138 -13.00 -3.85 -11.60
C LEU A 138 -13.99 -2.87 -12.23
N ALA A 139 -13.51 -1.78 -12.83
CA ALA A 139 -14.37 -0.82 -13.51
C ALA A 139 -15.12 -1.44 -14.69
N ARG A 140 -14.45 -2.28 -15.49
CA ARG A 140 -15.07 -3.00 -16.62
C ARG A 140 -16.13 -4.00 -16.14
N ALA A 141 -15.84 -4.77 -15.08
CA ALA A 141 -16.77 -5.72 -14.51
C ALA A 141 -18.00 -5.02 -13.91
N ALA A 142 -17.79 -3.95 -13.14
CA ALA A 142 -18.86 -3.14 -12.57
C ALA A 142 -19.75 -2.53 -13.66
N GLY A 143 -19.17 -1.98 -14.72
CA GLY A 143 -19.92 -1.42 -15.85
C GLY A 143 -20.70 -2.48 -16.64
N ALA A 144 -20.13 -3.68 -16.81
CA ALA A 144 -20.84 -4.80 -17.45
C ALA A 144 -22.05 -5.26 -16.62
N ALA A 145 -21.93 -5.29 -15.29
CA ALA A 145 -23.02 -5.64 -14.39
C ALA A 145 -24.07 -4.53 -14.28
N ARG A 146 -23.64 -3.25 -14.24
CA ARG A 146 -24.52 -2.09 -14.16
C ARG A 146 -24.00 -0.95 -15.06
N PRO A 147 -24.55 -0.77 -16.27
CA PRO A 147 -24.05 0.25 -17.22
C PRO A 147 -23.98 1.68 -16.65
N ALA A 148 -24.89 2.03 -15.74
CA ALA A 148 -24.90 3.34 -15.09
C ALA A 148 -23.62 3.66 -14.28
N VAL A 149 -22.89 2.65 -13.79
CA VAL A 149 -21.66 2.85 -13.00
C VAL A 149 -20.39 2.83 -13.84
N GLU A 150 -20.47 2.52 -15.13
CA GLU A 150 -19.30 2.35 -16.01
C GLU A 150 -18.47 3.63 -16.08
N ALA A 151 -19.10 4.77 -16.40
CA ALA A 151 -18.43 6.05 -16.53
C ALA A 151 -17.76 6.51 -15.22
N PRO A 152 -18.45 6.57 -14.06
CA PRO A 152 -17.82 7.00 -12.81
C PRO A 152 -16.72 6.03 -12.35
N MET A 153 -16.91 4.71 -12.49
CA MET A 153 -15.85 3.74 -12.14
C MET A 153 -14.63 3.90 -13.06
N ARG A 154 -14.82 4.05 -14.37
CA ARG A 154 -13.71 4.25 -15.31
C ARG A 154 -12.94 5.53 -15.01
N ASN A 155 -13.64 6.63 -14.74
CA ASN A 155 -13.01 7.90 -14.42
C ASN A 155 -12.26 7.85 -13.08
N ALA A 156 -12.84 7.22 -12.05
CA ALA A 156 -12.19 7.00 -10.76
C ALA A 156 -10.93 6.13 -10.88
N SER A 157 -11.02 5.04 -11.66
CA SER A 157 -9.90 4.18 -11.99
C SER A 157 -8.78 4.93 -12.73
N GLY A 158 -9.15 5.87 -13.61
CA GLY A 158 -8.21 6.76 -14.31
C GLY A 158 -7.44 7.66 -13.35
N ILE A 159 -8.14 8.39 -12.47
CA ILE A 159 -7.50 9.25 -11.45
C ILE A 159 -6.55 8.44 -10.56
N PHE A 160 -6.98 7.26 -10.10
CA PHE A 160 -6.13 6.39 -9.29
C PHE A 160 -4.87 5.98 -10.05
N SER A 161 -5.02 5.56 -11.30
CA SER A 161 -3.89 5.09 -12.11
C SER A 161 -2.90 6.21 -12.43
N ASP A 162 -3.41 7.39 -12.75
CA ASP A 162 -2.59 8.59 -13.00
C ASP A 162 -1.73 8.95 -11.77
N ILE A 163 -2.28 8.83 -10.57
CA ILE A 163 -1.56 9.14 -9.32
C ILE A 163 -0.56 8.03 -8.95
N TRP A 164 -1.00 6.77 -8.93
CA TRP A 164 -0.21 5.67 -8.37
C TRP A 164 0.75 5.01 -9.35
N TYR A 165 0.41 5.01 -10.64
CA TYR A 165 1.22 4.42 -11.70
C TYR A 165 1.78 5.46 -12.67
N GLY A 166 1.08 6.59 -12.83
CA GLY A 166 1.54 7.71 -13.66
C GLY A 166 2.40 8.74 -12.92
N GLU A 167 2.69 8.51 -11.63
CA GLU A 167 3.49 9.38 -10.76
C GLU A 167 3.03 10.85 -10.74
N ARG A 168 1.74 11.10 -11.00
CA ARG A 168 1.18 12.46 -10.97
C ARG A 168 0.88 12.91 -9.54
N PRO A 169 1.15 14.17 -9.20
CA PRO A 169 0.83 14.69 -7.88
C PRO A 169 -0.68 14.66 -7.65
N ALA A 170 -1.10 14.12 -6.51
CA ALA A 170 -2.49 14.17 -6.07
C ALA A 170 -2.85 15.58 -5.58
N THR A 171 -4.10 16.00 -5.83
CA THR A 171 -4.58 17.36 -5.53
C THR A 171 -5.95 17.27 -4.88
N ALA A 172 -6.40 18.38 -4.27
CA ALA A 172 -7.75 18.49 -3.72
C ALA A 172 -8.84 18.26 -4.78
N GLU A 173 -8.60 18.69 -6.02
CA GLU A 173 -9.52 18.47 -7.15
C GLU A 173 -9.67 16.97 -7.48
N HIS A 174 -8.61 16.18 -7.34
CA HIS A 174 -8.71 14.73 -7.51
C HIS A 174 -9.63 14.11 -6.43
N ASP A 175 -9.51 14.50 -5.15
CA ASP A 175 -10.43 13.99 -4.11
C ASP A 175 -11.87 14.47 -4.34
N SER A 176 -12.09 15.72 -4.75
CA SER A 176 -13.45 16.23 -5.03
C SER A 176 -14.13 15.45 -6.15
N ARG A 177 -13.43 15.20 -7.27
CA ARG A 177 -13.94 14.34 -8.36
C ARG A 177 -14.22 12.92 -7.90
N MET A 178 -13.34 12.34 -7.08
CA MET A 178 -13.57 11.00 -6.53
C MET A 178 -14.81 10.96 -5.62
N ARG A 179 -15.15 12.04 -4.90
CA ARG A 179 -16.40 12.14 -4.12
C ARG A 179 -17.63 12.16 -5.02
N GLU A 180 -17.58 12.91 -6.11
CA GLU A 180 -18.64 12.96 -7.12
C GLU A 180 -18.89 11.56 -7.71
N PHE A 181 -17.83 10.88 -8.17
CA PHE A 181 -17.95 9.52 -8.69
C PHE A 181 -18.45 8.52 -7.64
N ALA A 182 -18.01 8.64 -6.38
CA ALA A 182 -18.52 7.79 -5.31
C ALA A 182 -20.02 7.99 -5.06
N ALA A 183 -20.51 9.23 -5.13
CA ALA A 183 -21.94 9.53 -5.03
C ALA A 183 -22.74 8.98 -6.21
N GLU A 184 -22.19 9.07 -7.44
CA GLU A 184 -22.81 8.51 -8.64
C GLU A 184 -22.91 6.99 -8.60
N VAL A 185 -21.87 6.29 -8.12
CA VAL A 185 -21.86 4.83 -7.98
C VAL A 185 -22.84 4.32 -6.92
N ASN A 186 -23.14 5.15 -5.91
CA ASN A 186 -24.05 4.81 -4.83
C ASN A 186 -25.52 5.16 -5.10
N ARG A 187 -25.81 5.86 -6.21
CA ARG A 187 -27.18 6.09 -6.68
C ARG A 187 -27.77 4.83 -7.31
#